data_AF-A0A8E2R538-F1
#
_entry.id   AF-A0A8E2R538-F1
#
_cell.length_a   1.000
_cell.length_b   1.000
_cell.length_c   1.000
_cell.angle_alpha   90.00
_cell.angle_beta   90.00
_cell.angle_gamma   90.00
#
_symmetry.space_group_name_H-M   'P 1'
#
loop_
_entity.id
_entity.type
_entity.pdbx_description
1 polymer ?
#
loop_
_entity_poly.entity_id
_entity_poly.type
_entity_poly.pdbx_seq_one_letter_code
_entity_poly.pdbx_strand_id
1 'polypeptide(L)'
;MLLHRVDEHELVDGPQLSPVATGSAIGSMVPELSYLPALPDPLVQLAELIDATDGVRRVTYSEASQVVALVPEILAAQGDLQPWTSGHSVADTRTPSATVREDSYRRASGVHWLLFENEAVTLESRIVRQLAGIAPGLWELLGDWTTLTSLTAALIEQYGEVPDARHLVQVALEGLVEANLVERVQAAVVGNTAGQ
;
A
#
# COMPACT_ATOMS: atom_id res chain seq x y z
N MET A 1 17.55 -9.90 4.05
CA MET A 1 18.49 -8.76 4.14
C MET A 1 18.61 -8.11 2.78
N LEU A 2 18.54 -6.78 2.71
CA LEU A 2 18.70 -5.97 1.50
C LEU A 2 20.08 -5.32 1.50
N LEU A 3 20.74 -5.32 0.36
CA LEU A 3 22.04 -4.67 0.15
C LEU A 3 21.83 -3.42 -0.69
N HIS A 4 22.22 -2.26 -0.18
CA HIS A 4 22.07 -0.98 -0.85
C HIS A 4 23.42 -0.28 -0.97
N ARG A 5 24.00 -0.31 -2.17
CA ARG A 5 25.24 0.41 -2.43
C ARG A 5 24.94 1.87 -2.75
N VAL A 6 25.63 2.79 -2.08
CA VAL A 6 25.55 4.25 -2.29
C VAL A 6 26.93 4.82 -2.54
N ASP A 7 27.02 6.07 -2.97
CA ASP A 7 28.29 6.77 -3.01
C ASP A 7 28.79 7.10 -1.60
N GLU A 8 30.11 7.23 -1.43
CA GLU A 8 30.72 7.49 -0.12
C GLU A 8 30.24 8.80 0.51
N HIS A 9 29.96 9.83 -0.30
CA HIS A 9 29.47 11.13 0.20
C HIS A 9 28.05 11.06 0.78
N GLU A 10 27.30 10.00 0.50
CA GLU A 10 25.97 9.75 1.07
C GLU A 10 26.05 9.07 2.45
N LEU A 11 27.22 8.52 2.82
CA LEU A 11 27.45 7.89 4.10
C LEU A 11 28.04 8.89 5.10
N VAL A 12 27.18 9.56 5.85
CA VAL A 12 27.61 10.55 6.86
C VAL A 12 28.45 9.90 7.96
N ASP A 13 28.08 8.69 8.41
CA ASP A 13 28.70 7.99 9.54
C ASP A 13 29.29 6.61 9.17
N GLY A 14 29.56 6.36 7.88
CA GLY A 14 30.03 5.07 7.38
C GLY A 14 28.90 4.08 7.07
N PRO A 15 29.18 2.77 6.94
CA PRO A 15 28.18 1.78 6.55
C PRO A 15 27.13 1.60 7.65
N GLN A 16 25.86 1.48 7.26
CA GLN A 16 24.74 1.47 8.20
C GLN A 16 23.92 0.18 8.07
N LEU A 17 23.48 -0.32 9.22
CA LEU A 17 22.47 -1.37 9.32
C LEU A 17 21.18 -0.75 9.86
N SER A 18 20.09 -0.83 9.09
CA SER A 18 18.78 -0.32 9.51
C SER A 18 17.70 -1.38 9.36
N PRO A 19 16.70 -1.41 10.26
CA PRO A 19 15.52 -2.22 10.07
C PRO A 19 14.68 -1.68 8.90
N VAL A 20 13.92 -2.55 8.25
CA VAL A 20 13.03 -2.21 7.14
C VAL A 20 11.64 -2.69 7.47
N ALA A 21 10.68 -1.77 7.47
CA ALA A 21 9.25 -2.05 7.58
C ALA A 21 8.82 -3.12 6.57
N THR A 22 7.91 -3.99 6.98
CA THR A 22 7.56 -5.20 6.20
C THR A 22 6.98 -4.83 4.84
N GLY A 23 6.07 -3.86 4.75
CA GLY A 23 5.50 -3.44 3.47
C GLY A 23 6.54 -2.84 2.51
N SER A 24 7.46 -2.03 3.05
CA SER A 24 8.61 -1.49 2.29
C SER A 24 9.57 -2.58 1.82
N ALA A 25 9.81 -3.60 2.64
CA ALA A 25 10.64 -4.74 2.29
C ALA A 25 10.02 -5.56 1.16
N ILE A 26 8.71 -5.83 1.22
CA ILE A 26 7.97 -6.50 0.15
C ILE A 26 8.11 -5.72 -1.17
N GLY A 27 7.85 -4.41 -1.15
CA GLY A 27 8.00 -3.56 -2.35
C GLY A 27 9.40 -3.60 -2.96
N SER A 28 10.44 -3.75 -2.12
CA SER A 28 11.82 -3.86 -2.57
C SER A 28 12.18 -5.24 -3.12
N MET A 29 11.56 -6.32 -2.64
CA MET A 29 11.87 -7.70 -3.04
C MET A 29 11.08 -8.16 -4.28
N VAL A 30 9.85 -7.70 -4.45
CA VAL A 30 8.96 -8.16 -5.53
C VAL A 30 9.56 -8.05 -6.93
N PRO A 31 10.27 -6.97 -7.32
CA PRO A 31 10.88 -6.88 -8.64
C PRO A 31 11.79 -8.08 -8.98
N GLU A 32 12.39 -8.69 -7.97
CA GLU A 32 13.28 -9.85 -8.10
C GLU A 32 12.53 -11.20 -8.05
N LEU A 33 11.24 -11.19 -7.71
CA LEU A 33 10.41 -12.38 -7.49
C LEU A 33 9.38 -12.59 -8.60
N SER A 34 9.86 -12.89 -9.81
CA SER A 34 9.03 -13.09 -11.01
C SER A 34 7.91 -14.14 -10.88
N TYR A 35 8.06 -15.12 -9.99
CA TYR A 35 7.05 -16.17 -9.75
C TYR A 35 6.03 -15.80 -8.66
N LEU A 36 6.24 -14.71 -7.90
CA LEU A 36 5.40 -14.34 -6.77
C LEU A 36 3.90 -14.32 -7.12
N PRO A 37 3.45 -13.72 -8.23
CA PRO A 37 2.01 -13.67 -8.54
C PRO A 37 1.36 -15.02 -8.89
N ALA A 38 2.15 -16.08 -9.08
CA ALA A 38 1.64 -17.43 -9.36
C ALA A 38 1.42 -18.27 -8.10
N LEU A 39 1.87 -17.78 -6.94
CA LEU A 39 1.66 -18.46 -5.66
C LEU A 39 0.23 -18.19 -5.13
N PRO A 40 -0.36 -19.12 -4.36
CA PRO A 40 -1.57 -18.85 -3.59
C PRO A 40 -1.26 -17.81 -2.50
N ASP A 41 -2.10 -16.80 -2.30
CA ASP A 41 -1.92 -15.77 -1.26
C ASP A 41 -0.47 -15.22 -1.15
N PRO A 42 0.10 -14.71 -2.25
CA PRO A 42 1.54 -14.50 -2.38
C PRO A 42 2.12 -13.46 -1.42
N LEU A 43 1.38 -12.38 -1.14
CA LEU A 43 1.78 -11.39 -0.14
C LEU A 43 1.79 -11.97 1.28
N VAL A 44 0.81 -12.80 1.64
CA VAL A 44 0.74 -13.46 2.96
C VAL A 44 1.95 -14.36 3.15
N GLN A 45 2.25 -15.23 2.18
CA GLN A 45 3.43 -16.09 2.27
C GLN A 45 4.73 -15.30 2.43
N LEU A 46 4.85 -14.16 1.74
CA LEU A 46 6.03 -13.31 1.85
C LEU A 46 6.11 -12.60 3.21
N ALA A 47 4.98 -12.11 3.73
CA ALA A 47 4.92 -11.50 5.06
C ALA A 47 5.23 -12.52 6.17
N GLU A 48 4.64 -13.71 6.11
CA GLU A 48 4.93 -14.80 7.05
C GLU A 48 6.40 -15.24 7.01
N LEU A 49 7.00 -15.29 5.81
CA LEU A 49 8.43 -15.58 5.67
C LEU A 49 9.29 -14.48 6.30
N ILE A 50 8.94 -13.21 6.10
CA ILE A 50 9.63 -12.08 6.73
C ILE A 50 9.55 -12.21 8.26
N ASP A 51 8.35 -12.44 8.80
CA ASP A 51 8.12 -12.59 10.23
C ASP A 51 8.88 -13.78 10.82
N ALA A 52 8.89 -14.93 10.13
CA ALA A 52 9.64 -16.11 10.53
C ALA A 52 11.17 -15.91 10.54
N THR A 53 11.66 -14.93 9.77
CA THR A 53 13.08 -14.53 9.73
C THR A 53 13.39 -13.34 10.64
N ASP A 54 12.47 -12.97 11.52
CA ASP A 54 12.60 -11.86 12.46
C ASP A 54 12.76 -10.50 11.74
N GLY A 55 12.10 -10.36 10.60
CA GLY A 55 12.02 -9.13 9.82
C GLY A 55 13.13 -8.95 8.77
N VAL A 56 13.09 -7.81 8.08
CA VAL A 56 14.09 -7.44 7.07
C VAL A 56 14.96 -6.29 7.57
N ARG A 57 16.25 -6.36 7.24
CA ARG A 57 17.22 -5.28 7.43
C ARG A 57 17.86 -4.87 6.12
N ARG A 58 18.30 -3.61 6.06
CA ARG A 58 19.07 -3.03 4.96
C ARG A 58 20.48 -2.73 5.45
N VAL A 59 21.46 -3.16 4.66
CA VAL A 59 22.84 -2.73 4.80
C VAL A 59 23.10 -1.68 3.73
N THR A 60 23.38 -0.45 4.15
CA THR A 60 23.77 0.64 3.26
C THR A 60 25.28 0.82 3.34
N TYR A 61 25.98 0.76 2.21
CA TYR A 61 27.45 0.75 2.15
C TYR A 61 27.97 1.38 0.86
N SER A 62 29.22 1.80 0.83
CA SER A 62 29.87 2.32 -0.40
C SER A 62 30.80 1.29 -1.01
N GLU A 63 31.46 0.48 -0.18
CA GLU A 63 32.39 -0.57 -0.59
C GLU A 63 32.08 -1.91 0.08
N ALA A 64 32.18 -3.01 -0.68
CA ALA A 64 31.81 -4.34 -0.18
C ALA A 64 32.65 -4.80 1.03
N SER A 65 33.88 -4.29 1.16
CA SER A 65 34.75 -4.55 2.32
C SER A 65 34.18 -4.02 3.63
N GLN A 66 33.33 -2.99 3.58
CA GLN A 66 32.68 -2.41 4.76
C GLN A 66 31.62 -3.33 5.37
N VAL A 67 30.98 -4.17 4.55
CA VAL A 67 29.93 -5.10 5.00
C VAL A 67 30.50 -6.14 5.97
N VAL A 68 31.76 -6.52 5.81
CA VAL A 68 32.42 -7.52 6.68
C VAL A 68 32.47 -7.03 8.14
N ALA A 69 32.68 -5.73 8.36
CA ALA A 69 32.71 -5.14 9.69
C ALA A 69 31.34 -5.17 10.40
N LEU A 70 30.25 -5.13 9.62
CA LEU A 70 28.88 -5.16 10.14
C LEU A 70 28.36 -6.58 10.41
N VAL A 71 29.09 -7.65 10.06
CA VAL A 71 28.62 -9.03 10.23
C VAL A 71 28.15 -9.36 11.66
N PRO A 72 28.88 -8.99 12.73
CA PRO A 72 28.40 -9.25 14.09
C PRO A 72 27.06 -8.59 14.40
N GLU A 73 26.88 -7.33 13.96
CA GLU A 73 25.62 -6.58 14.12
C GLU A 73 24.51 -7.18 13.27
N ILE A 74 24.83 -7.59 12.03
CA ILE A 74 23.90 -8.31 11.16
C ILE A 74 23.45 -9.61 11.83
N LEU A 75 24.31 -10.35 12.51
CA LEU A 75 23.88 -11.60 13.15
C LEU A 75 23.08 -11.39 14.43
N ALA A 76 23.23 -10.25 15.10
CA ALA A 76 22.58 -9.94 16.37
C ALA A 76 21.30 -9.10 16.26
N ALA A 77 21.14 -8.34 15.17
CA ALA A 77 20.03 -7.42 15.01
C ALA A 77 18.73 -8.15 14.65
N GLN A 78 17.61 -7.49 14.95
CA GLN A 78 16.25 -7.88 14.58
C GLN A 78 15.71 -6.85 13.57
N GLY A 79 14.74 -7.23 12.75
CA GLY A 79 14.03 -6.33 11.85
C GLY A 79 12.93 -5.53 12.56
N ASP A 80 12.15 -4.78 11.77
CA ASP A 80 10.96 -4.09 12.25
C ASP A 80 9.72 -4.95 11.94
N LEU A 81 9.32 -5.75 12.92
CA LEU A 81 8.11 -6.56 12.85
C LEU A 81 6.90 -5.70 13.19
N GLN A 82 6.01 -5.57 12.23
CA GLN A 82 4.80 -4.78 12.35
C GLN A 82 3.57 -5.68 12.24
N PRO A 83 2.56 -5.53 13.10
CA PRO A 83 1.31 -6.25 12.94
C PRO A 83 0.67 -5.95 11.58
N TRP A 84 0.15 -6.98 10.93
CA TRP A 84 -0.54 -6.84 9.66
C TRP A 84 -1.80 -7.68 9.59
N THR A 85 -2.73 -7.24 8.74
CA THR A 85 -3.91 -8.00 8.33
C THR A 85 -3.90 -8.20 6.82
N SER A 86 -4.61 -9.20 6.34
CA SER A 86 -4.64 -9.54 4.91
C SER A 86 -6.05 -9.79 4.43
N GLY A 87 -6.23 -9.73 3.11
CA GLY A 87 -7.48 -10.15 2.49
C GLY A 87 -7.47 -10.05 0.99
N HIS A 88 -8.58 -10.49 0.40
CA HIS A 88 -8.88 -10.33 -1.01
C HIS A 88 -10.13 -9.51 -1.16
N SER A 89 -10.08 -8.47 -1.99
CA SER A 89 -11.26 -7.69 -2.32
C SER A 89 -12.25 -8.57 -3.09
N VAL A 90 -13.45 -8.75 -2.55
CA VAL A 90 -14.47 -9.63 -3.13
C VAL A 90 -15.31 -8.85 -4.14
N ALA A 91 -15.65 -9.49 -5.27
CA ALA A 91 -16.64 -8.93 -6.18
C ALA A 91 -18.00 -8.87 -5.49
N ASP A 92 -18.57 -7.69 -5.37
CA ASP A 92 -19.93 -7.53 -4.90
C ASP A 92 -20.84 -7.08 -6.06
N THR A 93 -21.90 -7.85 -6.30
CA THR A 93 -22.86 -7.59 -7.38
C THR A 93 -23.85 -6.48 -7.03
N ARG A 94 -23.87 -5.99 -5.78
CA ARG A 94 -24.72 -4.88 -5.37
C ARG A 94 -24.24 -3.59 -6.03
N THR A 95 -25.11 -3.00 -6.83
CA THR A 95 -24.90 -1.68 -7.42
C THR A 95 -25.17 -0.62 -6.34
N PRO A 96 -24.36 0.44 -6.25
CA PRO A 96 -24.65 1.54 -5.32
C PRO A 96 -26.01 2.16 -5.65
N SER A 97 -26.70 2.67 -4.62
CA SER A 97 -28.05 3.21 -4.78
C SER A 97 -28.07 4.35 -5.80
N ALA A 98 -29.00 4.28 -6.77
CA ALA A 98 -29.19 5.31 -7.80
C ALA A 98 -29.60 6.70 -7.23
N THR A 99 -29.88 6.80 -5.93
CA THR A 99 -30.21 8.05 -5.24
C THR A 99 -28.97 8.90 -4.92
N VAL A 100 -27.77 8.35 -5.03
CA VAL A 100 -26.52 9.06 -4.74
C VAL A 100 -26.18 9.95 -5.94
N ARG A 101 -26.16 11.28 -5.73
CA ARG A 101 -25.82 12.29 -6.76
C ARG A 101 -24.30 12.56 -6.85
N GLU A 102 -23.49 11.60 -6.43
CA GLU A 102 -22.03 11.64 -6.42
C GLU A 102 -21.52 10.28 -6.89
N ASP A 103 -20.34 10.27 -7.49
CA ASP A 103 -19.66 9.04 -7.86
C ASP A 103 -19.46 8.16 -6.62
N SER A 104 -19.68 6.87 -6.81
CA SER A 104 -19.48 5.85 -5.78
C SER A 104 -18.21 5.07 -6.07
N TYR A 105 -17.45 4.76 -5.03
CA TYR A 105 -16.13 4.12 -5.09
C TYR A 105 -16.09 2.92 -4.15
N ARG A 106 -15.34 1.88 -4.53
CA ARG A 106 -14.96 0.76 -3.67
C ARG A 106 -13.70 0.10 -4.20
N ARG A 107 -13.08 -0.78 -3.42
CA ARG A 107 -11.96 -1.62 -3.89
C ARG A 107 -12.39 -2.45 -5.11
N ALA A 108 -11.53 -2.51 -6.11
CA ALA A 108 -11.71 -3.41 -7.24
C ALA A 108 -11.65 -4.87 -6.77
N SER A 109 -12.43 -5.74 -7.39
CA SER A 109 -12.44 -7.17 -7.07
C SER A 109 -11.12 -7.86 -7.43
N GLY A 110 -10.73 -8.86 -6.66
CA GLY A 110 -9.54 -9.69 -6.93
C GLY A 110 -8.22 -9.04 -6.53
N VAL A 111 -8.24 -7.85 -5.91
CA VAL A 111 -7.03 -7.25 -5.34
C VAL A 111 -6.67 -7.98 -4.06
N HIS A 112 -5.48 -8.58 -4.03
CA HIS A 112 -4.89 -9.12 -2.82
C HIS A 112 -4.17 -8.00 -2.07
N TRP A 113 -4.31 -7.93 -0.75
CA TRP A 113 -3.72 -6.85 0.04
C TRP A 113 -3.23 -7.30 1.40
N LEU A 114 -2.22 -6.58 1.89
CA LEU A 114 -1.77 -6.51 3.28
C LEU A 114 -1.98 -5.09 3.79
N LEU A 115 -2.42 -4.96 5.02
CA LEU A 115 -2.66 -3.69 5.69
C LEU A 115 -1.90 -3.65 7.00
N PHE A 116 -1.12 -2.59 7.16
CA PHE A 116 -0.36 -2.23 8.35
C PHE A 116 -0.91 -0.90 8.90
N GLU A 117 -0.37 -0.41 10.00
CA GLU A 117 -0.87 0.82 10.65
C GLU A 117 -0.85 2.05 9.73
N ASN A 118 0.23 2.25 8.95
CA ASN A 118 0.42 3.45 8.14
C ASN A 118 0.80 3.15 6.68
N GLU A 119 0.71 1.89 6.29
CA GLU A 119 1.02 1.44 4.94
C GLU A 119 0.09 0.30 4.53
N ALA A 120 -0.12 0.14 3.23
CA ALA A 120 -0.74 -1.05 2.68
C ALA A 120 0.07 -1.54 1.48
N VAL A 121 0.08 -2.84 1.26
CA VAL A 121 0.67 -3.45 0.07
C VAL A 121 -0.43 -4.14 -0.69
N THR A 122 -0.55 -3.83 -1.97
CA THR A 122 -1.56 -4.43 -2.86
C THR A 122 -0.87 -5.22 -3.96
N LEU A 123 -1.54 -6.27 -4.44
CA LEU A 123 -1.17 -7.03 -5.62
C LEU A 123 -2.38 -7.12 -6.53
N GLU A 124 -2.26 -6.50 -7.71
CA GLU A 124 -3.27 -6.49 -8.77
C GLU A 124 -2.56 -6.77 -10.09
N SER A 125 -3.10 -7.68 -10.92
CA SER A 125 -2.52 -8.04 -12.23
C SER A 125 -1.00 -8.24 -12.24
N ARG A 126 -0.45 -8.90 -11.20
CA ARG A 126 1.00 -9.16 -10.99
C ARG A 126 1.85 -7.96 -10.57
N ILE A 127 1.25 -6.80 -10.38
CA ILE A 127 1.91 -5.58 -9.97
C ILE A 127 1.71 -5.42 -8.46
N VAL A 128 2.83 -5.40 -7.71
CA VAL A 128 2.79 -5.02 -6.30
C VAL A 128 2.94 -3.52 -6.17
N ARG A 129 2.10 -2.90 -5.34
CA ARG A 129 2.13 -1.48 -5.05
C ARG A 129 2.11 -1.25 -3.55
N GLN A 130 2.98 -0.38 -3.08
CA GLN A 130 2.92 0.15 -1.73
C GLN A 130 2.06 1.41 -1.73
N LEU A 131 1.11 1.47 -0.80
CA LEU A 131 0.25 2.61 -0.52
C LEU A 131 0.75 3.27 0.76
N ALA A 132 0.92 4.58 0.71
CA ALA A 132 1.43 5.39 1.82
C ALA A 132 0.65 6.71 1.95
N GLY A 133 0.90 7.46 3.02
CA GLY A 133 0.18 8.70 3.32
C GLY A 133 -1.27 8.40 3.69
N ILE A 134 -2.22 9.03 2.99
CA ILE A 134 -3.67 8.84 3.26
C ILE A 134 -4.25 7.60 2.56
N ALA A 135 -3.50 6.96 1.65
CA ALA A 135 -4.00 5.84 0.85
C ALA A 135 -4.37 4.58 1.67
N PRO A 136 -3.66 4.20 2.76
CA PRO A 136 -4.09 3.11 3.63
C PRO A 136 -5.43 3.37 4.32
N GLY A 137 -5.67 4.59 4.82
CA GLY A 137 -6.97 4.97 5.39
C GLY A 137 -8.10 4.96 4.36
N LEU A 138 -7.82 5.43 3.13
CA LEU A 138 -8.75 5.26 2.00
C LEU A 138 -9.05 3.79 1.77
N TRP A 139 -8.01 2.96 1.72
CA TRP A 139 -8.15 1.52 1.48
C TRP A 139 -9.12 0.90 2.48
N GLU A 140 -8.93 1.13 3.78
CA GLU A 140 -9.82 0.67 4.86
C GLU A 140 -11.29 1.02 4.59
N LEU A 141 -11.57 2.29 4.27
CA LEU A 141 -12.92 2.81 4.04
C LEU A 141 -13.58 2.33 2.75
N LEU A 142 -12.79 1.86 1.77
CA LEU A 142 -13.26 1.41 0.46
C LEU A 142 -13.74 -0.06 0.44
N GLY A 143 -13.86 -0.70 1.61
CA GLY A 143 -14.36 -2.08 1.72
C GLY A 143 -15.78 -2.27 1.17
N ASP A 144 -16.61 -1.24 1.29
CA ASP A 144 -17.96 -1.15 0.70
C ASP A 144 -18.08 0.12 -0.16
N TRP A 145 -19.18 0.23 -0.92
CA TRP A 145 -19.47 1.44 -1.70
C TRP A 145 -19.58 2.68 -0.82
N THR A 146 -18.79 3.69 -1.15
CA THR A 146 -18.74 4.98 -0.44
C THR A 146 -18.58 6.12 -1.45
N THR A 147 -18.68 7.37 -1.00
CA THR A 147 -18.54 8.56 -1.85
C THR A 147 -17.36 9.41 -1.42
N LEU A 148 -16.89 10.29 -2.31
CA LEU A 148 -15.80 11.23 -2.00
C LEU A 148 -16.13 12.08 -0.76
N THR A 149 -17.39 12.47 -0.58
CA THR A 149 -17.83 13.22 0.60
C THR A 149 -17.68 12.40 1.88
N SER A 150 -18.14 11.15 1.90
CA SER A 150 -18.01 10.28 3.06
C SER A 150 -16.55 9.93 3.38
N LEU A 151 -15.74 9.65 2.35
CA LEU A 151 -14.31 9.40 2.49
C LEU A 151 -13.58 10.61 3.09
N THR A 152 -13.87 11.81 2.59
CA THR A 152 -13.24 13.05 3.08
C THR A 152 -13.58 13.28 4.56
N ALA A 153 -14.86 13.12 4.94
CA ALA A 153 -15.29 13.32 6.31
C ALA A 153 -14.63 12.31 7.27
N ALA A 154 -14.59 11.04 6.90
CA ALA A 154 -13.97 9.99 7.72
C ALA A 154 -12.45 10.20 7.90
N LEU A 155 -11.75 10.61 6.84
CA LEU A 155 -10.31 10.88 6.92
C LEU A 155 -9.99 12.13 7.75
N ILE A 156 -10.84 13.16 7.69
CA ILE A 156 -10.70 14.33 8.58
C ILE A 156 -10.90 13.93 10.04
N GLU A 157 -11.87 13.06 10.32
CA GLU A 157 -12.09 12.53 11.67
C GLU A 157 -10.89 11.72 12.17
N GLN A 158 -10.26 10.92 11.29
CA GLN A 158 -9.13 10.07 11.64
C GLN A 158 -7.80 10.82 11.77
N TYR A 159 -7.49 11.74 10.85
CA TYR A 159 -6.17 12.37 10.75
C TYR A 159 -6.16 13.86 11.11
N GLY A 160 -7.33 14.46 11.34
CA GLY A 160 -7.50 15.88 11.58
C GLY A 160 -7.77 16.69 10.31
N GLU A 161 -8.30 17.90 10.50
CA GLU A 161 -8.60 18.81 9.40
C GLU A 161 -7.33 19.46 8.85
N VAL A 162 -7.22 19.49 7.53
CA VAL A 162 -6.14 20.16 6.79
C VAL A 162 -6.73 21.02 5.66
N PRO A 163 -6.03 22.09 5.23
CA PRO A 163 -6.42 22.84 4.05
C PRO A 163 -6.56 21.91 2.84
N ASP A 164 -7.60 22.13 2.03
CA ASP A 164 -7.85 21.39 0.80
C ASP A 164 -8.00 19.85 0.96
N ALA A 165 -8.39 19.37 2.16
CA ALA A 165 -8.56 17.94 2.44
C ALA A 165 -9.36 17.20 1.36
N ARG A 166 -10.48 17.77 0.89
CA ARG A 166 -11.29 17.17 -0.17
C ARG A 166 -10.49 16.96 -1.47
N HIS A 167 -9.66 17.92 -1.85
CA HIS A 167 -8.84 17.82 -3.06
C HIS A 167 -7.75 16.75 -2.89
N LEU A 168 -7.08 16.69 -1.74
CA LEU A 168 -6.07 15.67 -1.44
C LEU A 168 -6.67 14.25 -1.51
N VAL A 169 -7.85 14.08 -0.91
CA VAL A 169 -8.61 12.82 -0.95
C VAL A 169 -9.00 12.46 -2.38
N GLN A 170 -9.46 13.43 -3.17
CA GLN A 170 -9.81 13.21 -4.57
C GLN A 170 -8.60 12.77 -5.39
N VAL A 171 -7.46 13.45 -5.28
CA VAL A 171 -6.24 13.10 -6.03
C VAL A 171 -5.75 11.70 -5.65
N ALA A 172 -5.73 11.37 -4.37
CA ALA A 172 -5.33 10.03 -3.93
C ALA A 172 -6.30 8.96 -4.44
N LEU A 173 -7.61 9.21 -4.39
CA LEU A 173 -8.63 8.30 -4.89
C LEU A 173 -8.54 8.09 -6.40
N GLU A 174 -8.31 9.16 -7.16
CA GLU A 174 -8.10 9.08 -8.61
C GLU A 174 -6.85 8.23 -8.94
N GLY A 175 -5.76 8.40 -8.19
CA GLY A 175 -4.57 7.55 -8.34
C GLY A 175 -4.84 6.06 -8.08
N LEU A 176 -5.72 5.73 -7.12
CA LEU A 176 -6.12 4.34 -6.87
C LEU A 176 -7.00 3.78 -8.00
N VAL A 177 -7.85 4.61 -8.62
CA VAL A 177 -8.66 4.22 -9.79
C VAL A 177 -7.76 3.99 -11.00
N GLU A 178 -6.82 4.89 -11.27
CA GLU A 178 -5.84 4.73 -12.36
C GLU A 178 -4.97 3.48 -12.20
N ALA A 179 -4.70 3.09 -10.95
CA ALA A 179 -3.96 1.87 -10.63
C ALA A 179 -4.81 0.58 -10.69
N ASN A 180 -6.09 0.67 -11.08
CA ASN A 180 -7.07 -0.43 -11.06
C ASN A 180 -7.31 -1.06 -9.68
N LEU A 181 -6.98 -0.34 -8.60
CA LEU A 181 -7.20 -0.80 -7.23
C LEU A 181 -8.60 -0.45 -6.72
N VAL A 182 -9.24 0.54 -7.35
CA VAL A 182 -10.57 1.05 -7.01
C VAL A 182 -11.42 1.12 -8.27
N GLU A 183 -12.67 0.69 -8.14
CA GLU A 183 -13.67 0.87 -9.18
C GLU A 183 -14.62 2.02 -8.84
N ARG A 184 -15.14 2.65 -9.90
CA ARG A 184 -16.00 3.82 -9.82
C ARG A 184 -17.30 3.57 -10.58
N VAL A 185 -18.41 3.84 -9.92
CA VAL A 185 -19.72 3.98 -10.57
C VAL A 185 -20.07 5.46 -10.61
N GLN A 186 -20.24 5.99 -11.81
CA GLN A 186 -20.61 7.40 -11.99
C GLN A 186 -22.04 7.63 -11.51
N ALA A 187 -22.28 8.79 -10.89
CA ALA A 187 -23.64 9.21 -10.59
C ALA A 187 -24.48 9.23 -11.87
N ALA A 188 -25.72 8.74 -11.80
CA ALA A 188 -26.64 8.84 -12.92
C ALA A 188 -26.86 10.31 -13.26
N VAL A 189 -26.45 10.73 -14.47
CA VAL A 189 -26.82 12.04 -15.00
C VAL A 189 -28.34 12.02 -15.11
N VAL A 190 -29.03 12.84 -14.32
CA VAL A 190 -30.46 13.09 -14.50
C VAL A 190 -30.61 13.79 -15.84
N GLY A 191 -30.69 13.01 -16.91
CA GLY A 191 -30.96 13.48 -18.25
C GLY A 191 -32.33 14.14 -18.25
N ASN A 192 -32.33 15.47 -18.38
CA ASN A 192 -33.54 16.25 -18.59
C ASN A 192 -34.20 15.81 -19.91
N THR A 193 -35.08 14.80 -19.85
CA THR A 193 -36.01 14.50 -20.94
C THR A 193 -37.24 15.38 -20.76
N ALA A 194 -37.08 16.67 -21.05
CA ALA A 194 -38.19 17.57 -21.31
C ALA A 194 -38.22 17.84 -22.81
N GLY A 195 -39.14 17.18 -23.51
CA GLY A 195 -39.29 17.28 -24.96
C GLY A 195 -40.47 16.46 -25.49
N GLN A 196 -41.68 16.83 -25.09
CA GLN A 196 -42.89 16.74 -25.91
C GLN A 196 -43.72 18.01 -25.70
#